data_AF-E9SHJ7-F1
#
_entry.id   AF-E9SHJ7-F1
#
_cell.length_a   1.000
_cell.length_b   1.000
_cell.length_c   1.000
_cell.angle_alpha   90.00
_cell.angle_beta   90.00
_cell.angle_gamma   90.00
#
_symmetry.space_group_name_H-M   'P 1'
#
loop_
_entity.id
_entity.type
_entity.pdbx_description
1 polymer ?
#
loop_
_entity_poly.entity_id
_entity_poly.type
_entity_poly.pdbx_seq_one_letter_code
_entity_poly.pdbx_strand_id
1 'polypeptide(L)'
;MKNRKKYLKRRARLRRLINEGFEFETGYVCEVCGEKLYDFPTYDARGCLKCGGWAEDVCGDPDCPMCGKRPASPLGVYFESRQTAAHALCRKRSLQDNYFHKSNGAVKHRKRRLQYKKILNN
;
A
#
# COMPACT_ATOMS: atom_id res chain seq x y z
N MET A 1 -8.39 12.41 -19.17
CA MET A 1 -8.00 12.35 -17.74
C MET A 1 -8.07 13.74 -17.13
N LYS A 2 -8.99 14.00 -16.20
CA LYS A 2 -9.05 15.30 -15.49
C LYS A 2 -7.83 15.42 -14.54
N ASN A 3 -6.76 16.03 -15.03
CA ASN A 3 -5.50 16.39 -14.35
C ASN A 3 -4.51 15.23 -14.00
N ARG A 4 -3.56 14.99 -14.92
CA ARG A 4 -2.43 14.03 -14.78
C ARG A 4 -1.63 14.24 -13.48
N LYS A 5 -1.38 15.49 -13.08
CA LYS A 5 -0.59 15.81 -11.88
C LYS A 5 -1.30 15.33 -10.60
N LYS A 6 -2.62 15.52 -10.51
CA LYS A 6 -3.43 15.00 -9.40
C LYS A 6 -3.42 13.47 -9.36
N TYR A 7 -3.57 12.82 -10.51
CA TYR A 7 -3.48 11.35 -10.63
C TYR A 7 -2.14 10.81 -10.13
N LEU A 8 -1.02 11.38 -10.59
CA LEU A 8 0.31 10.94 -10.19
C LEU A 8 0.57 11.13 -8.69
N LYS A 9 0.13 12.26 -8.11
CA LYS A 9 0.21 12.49 -6.66
C LYS A 9 -0.59 11.45 -5.88
N ARG A 10 -1.83 11.17 -6.29
CA ARG A 10 -2.65 10.12 -5.67
C ARG A 10 -1.94 8.77 -5.77
N ARG A 11 -1.53 8.36 -6.98
CA ARG A 11 -0.82 7.08 -7.22
C ARG A 11 0.46 6.95 -6.39
N ALA A 12 1.18 8.04 -6.14
CA ALA A 12 2.36 8.02 -5.28
C ALA A 12 2.00 7.78 -3.80
N ARG A 13 0.93 8.40 -3.30
CA ARG A 13 0.43 8.16 -1.93
C ARG A 13 -0.05 6.72 -1.74
N LEU A 14 -0.79 6.18 -2.71
CA LEU A 14 -1.27 4.79 -2.68
C LEU A 14 -0.14 3.79 -2.59
N ARG A 15 0.85 3.90 -3.48
CA ARG A 15 2.02 3.03 -3.44
C ARG A 15 2.76 3.13 -2.12
N ARG A 16 2.71 4.27 -1.44
CA ARG A 16 3.35 4.44 -0.14
C ARG A 16 2.57 3.75 0.98
N LEU A 17 1.25 3.83 1.01
CA LEU A 17 0.42 3.09 1.98
C LEU A 17 0.68 1.58 1.89
N ILE A 18 0.67 1.03 0.67
CA ILE A 18 1.00 -0.38 0.41
C ILE A 18 2.43 -0.70 0.86
N ASN A 19 3.41 0.09 0.40
CA ASN A 19 4.81 -0.20 0.69
C ASN A 19 5.12 -0.10 2.19
N GLU A 20 4.51 0.84 2.90
CA GLU A 20 4.67 1.04 4.34
C GLU A 20 3.72 0.15 5.14
N GLY A 21 3.06 -0.85 4.51
CA GLY A 21 2.28 -1.88 5.20
C GLY A 21 1.09 -1.36 6.00
N PHE A 22 0.58 -0.17 5.68
CA PHE A 22 -0.62 0.38 6.32
C PHE A 22 -1.89 -0.30 5.84
N GLU A 23 -1.83 -0.88 4.66
CA GLU A 23 -2.98 -1.49 4.04
C GLU A 23 -2.60 -2.76 3.28
N PHE A 24 -3.56 -3.68 3.22
CA PHE A 24 -3.42 -4.97 2.55
C PHE A 24 -4.58 -5.19 1.60
N GLU A 25 -4.30 -5.71 0.40
CA GLU A 25 -5.35 -6.02 -0.56
C GLU A 25 -6.21 -7.18 -0.05
N THR A 26 -7.53 -6.98 -0.01
CA THR A 26 -8.46 -7.91 0.65
C THR A 26 -9.18 -8.86 -0.29
N GLY A 27 -9.09 -8.63 -1.60
CA GLY A 27 -9.90 -9.31 -2.61
C GLY A 27 -11.34 -8.78 -2.73
N TYR A 28 -11.82 -7.94 -1.81
CA TYR A 28 -13.11 -7.27 -1.93
C TYR A 28 -13.04 -6.07 -2.87
N VAL A 29 -14.19 -5.65 -3.40
CA VAL A 29 -14.32 -4.51 -4.31
C VAL A 29 -15.28 -3.46 -3.75
N CYS A 30 -15.02 -2.20 -4.07
CA CYS A 30 -15.83 -1.07 -3.68
C CYS A 30 -17.12 -1.03 -4.50
N GLU A 31 -18.26 -1.01 -3.82
CA GLU A 31 -19.59 -0.97 -4.45
C GLU A 31 -19.81 0.29 -5.30
N VAL A 32 -19.14 1.40 -4.97
CA VAL A 32 -19.28 2.68 -5.67
C VAL A 32 -18.51 2.73 -6.99
N CYS A 33 -17.34 2.10 -7.06
CA CYS A 33 -16.43 2.29 -8.21
C CYS A 33 -15.77 1.03 -8.77
N GLY A 34 -16.08 -0.14 -8.21
CA GLY A 34 -15.56 -1.46 -8.62
C GLY A 34 -14.06 -1.68 -8.35
N GLU A 35 -13.38 -0.73 -7.72
CA GLU A 35 -11.96 -0.86 -7.40
C GLU A 35 -11.75 -1.69 -6.13
N LYS A 36 -10.58 -2.32 -6.01
CA LYS A 36 -10.20 -3.10 -4.83
C LYS A 36 -10.32 -2.31 -3.53
N LEU A 37 -10.81 -2.98 -2.50
CA LEU A 37 -10.79 -2.54 -1.11
C LEU A 37 -9.52 -3.04 -0.44
N TYR A 38 -9.04 -2.22 0.48
CA TYR A 38 -7.83 -2.49 1.24
C TYR A 38 -8.15 -2.49 2.72
N ASP A 39 -7.59 -3.43 3.46
CA ASP A 39 -7.78 -3.56 4.90
C ASP A 39 -6.86 -2.62 5.64
N PHE A 40 -7.37 -1.96 6.68
CA PHE A 40 -6.60 -1.10 7.57
C PHE A 40 -6.76 -1.62 9.00
N PRO A 41 -5.94 -2.60 9.43
CA PRO A 41 -6.11 -3.30 10.70
C PRO A 41 -6.14 -2.37 11.92
N THR A 42 -5.39 -1.26 11.89
CA THR A 42 -5.38 -0.27 12.98
C THR A 42 -6.73 0.39 13.23
N TYR A 43 -7.61 0.42 12.23
CA TYR A 43 -8.92 1.06 12.33
C TYR A 43 -10.08 0.05 12.22
N ASP A 44 -9.76 -1.25 12.11
CA ASP A 44 -10.72 -2.33 11.91
C ASP A 44 -11.71 -2.05 10.77
N ALA A 45 -11.17 -1.61 9.63
CA ALA A 45 -11.99 -1.15 8.52
C ALA A 45 -11.30 -1.32 7.17
N ARG A 46 -12.10 -1.57 6.13
CA ARG A 46 -11.70 -1.56 4.74
C ARG A 46 -11.94 -0.18 4.13
N GLY A 47 -11.01 0.25 3.30
CA GLY A 47 -11.03 1.54 2.63
C GLY A 47 -10.96 1.43 1.13
N CYS A 48 -11.82 2.18 0.42
CA CYS A 48 -11.63 2.40 -1.01
C CYS A 48 -10.68 3.56 -1.24
N LEU A 49 -9.48 3.25 -1.70
CA LEU A 49 -8.45 4.22 -2.00
C LEU A 49 -8.70 5.08 -3.27
N LYS A 50 -9.74 4.74 -4.04
CA LYS A 50 -10.18 5.50 -5.23
C LYS A 50 -11.28 6.48 -4.94
N CYS A 51 -12.33 6.04 -4.26
CA CYS A 51 -13.37 6.93 -3.76
C CYS A 51 -12.87 7.79 -2.59
N GLY A 52 -11.93 7.27 -1.81
CA GLY A 52 -11.46 7.92 -0.58
C GLY A 52 -12.40 7.73 0.61
N GLY A 53 -13.33 6.77 0.54
CA GLY A 53 -14.27 6.43 1.59
C GLY A 53 -13.96 5.09 2.25
N TRP A 54 -14.43 4.92 3.47
CA TRP A 54 -14.45 3.65 4.18
C TRP A 54 -15.62 2.79 3.70
N ALA A 55 -15.48 1.47 3.75
CA ALA A 55 -16.55 0.53 3.41
C ALA A 55 -17.49 0.31 4.59
N GLU A 56 -16.96 0.33 5.81
CA GLU A 56 -17.72 0.16 7.04
C GLU A 56 -17.96 1.49 7.76
N ASP A 57 -19.14 1.60 8.35
CA ASP A 57 -19.45 2.64 9.33
C ASP A 57 -18.72 2.43 10.65
N VAL A 58 -18.68 3.46 11.48
CA VAL A 58 -18.16 3.36 12.85
C VAL A 58 -19.16 2.66 13.75
N CYS A 59 -18.70 2.00 14.82
CA CYS A 59 -19.55 1.22 15.72
C CYS A 59 -20.47 2.06 16.63
N GLY A 60 -20.42 3.40 16.52
CA GLY A 60 -21.24 4.32 17.31
C GLY A 60 -20.64 4.69 18.67
N ASP A 61 -19.59 4.01 19.13
CA ASP A 61 -18.83 4.38 20.33
C ASP A 61 -17.79 5.47 19.99
N PRO A 62 -17.93 6.71 20.51
CA PRO A 62 -16.98 7.79 20.26
C PRO A 62 -15.57 7.52 20.81
N ASP A 63 -15.47 6.69 21.85
CA ASP A 63 -14.20 6.38 22.52
C ASP A 63 -13.54 5.11 21.96
N CYS A 64 -14.11 4.51 20.91
CA CYS A 64 -13.56 3.32 20.27
C CYS A 64 -12.11 3.58 19.81
N PRO A 65 -11.13 2.83 20.31
CA PRO A 65 -9.72 3.06 19.99
C PRO A 65 -9.38 2.73 18.53
N MET A 66 -10.27 2.02 17.83
CA MET A 66 -10.09 1.57 16.45
C MET A 66 -10.85 2.46 15.47
N CYS A 67 -12.17 2.26 15.34
CA CYS A 67 -12.97 2.97 14.35
C CYS A 67 -13.34 4.42 14.75
N GLY A 68 -13.35 4.74 16.05
CA GLY A 68 -13.63 6.10 16.56
C GLY A 68 -12.48 7.09 16.31
N LYS A 69 -11.24 6.58 16.26
CA LYS A 69 -10.02 7.35 15.94
C LYS A 69 -9.68 7.35 14.46
N ARG A 70 -10.58 6.86 13.62
CA ARG A 70 -10.35 6.70 12.19
C ARG A 70 -10.36 8.06 11.49
N PRO A 71 -9.38 8.36 10.61
CA PRO A 71 -9.42 9.58 9.83
C PRO A 71 -10.65 9.59 8.92
N ALA A 72 -11.11 10.80 8.54
CA ALA A 72 -12.25 10.98 7.64
C ALA A 72 -12.10 10.28 6.27
N SER A 73 -10.88 9.89 5.89
CA SER A 73 -10.59 9.15 4.67
C SER A 73 -9.49 8.12 4.91
N PRO A 74 -9.49 6.96 4.23
CA PRO A 74 -8.37 6.01 4.25
C PRO A 74 -7.03 6.63 3.82
N LEU A 75 -7.05 7.66 2.96
CA LEU A 75 -5.83 8.39 2.61
C LEU A 75 -5.31 9.28 3.75
N GLY A 76 -6.17 9.62 4.72
CA GLY A 76 -5.85 10.34 5.94
C GLY A 76 -4.84 9.61 6.83
N VAL A 77 -4.90 8.27 6.82
CA VAL A 77 -3.97 7.38 7.54
C VAL A 77 -2.52 7.74 7.25
N TYR A 78 -2.22 8.10 5.99
CA TYR A 78 -0.87 8.49 5.59
C TYR A 78 -0.36 9.76 6.29
N PHE A 79 -1.25 10.71 6.57
CA PHE A 79 -0.88 11.99 7.18
C PHE A 79 -0.72 11.86 8.69
N GLU A 80 -1.57 11.06 9.33
CA GLU A 80 -1.53 10.80 10.77
C GLU A 80 -0.36 9.87 11.14
N SER A 81 -0.10 8.85 10.32
CA SER A 81 0.95 7.86 10.61
C SER A 81 2.38 8.39 10.50
N ARG A 82 2.62 9.50 9.79
CA ARG A 82 3.97 10.11 9.71
C ARG A 82 4.56 10.50 11.06
N GLN A 83 3.75 10.53 12.12
CA GLN A 83 4.15 10.92 13.46
C GLN A 83 4.37 9.72 14.42
N THR A 84 4.11 8.47 14.00
CA THR A 84 4.11 7.31 14.93
C THR A 84 5.33 6.39 14.75
N ALA A 85 5.81 5.79 15.84
CA ALA A 85 6.94 4.84 15.83
C ALA A 85 6.67 3.58 14.98
N ALA A 86 5.40 3.16 14.86
CA ALA A 86 4.99 2.06 14.00
C ALA A 86 5.31 2.31 12.51
N HIS A 87 5.23 3.57 12.05
CA HIS A 87 5.64 3.98 10.70
C HIS A 87 7.10 3.66 10.41
N ALA A 88 7.99 3.85 11.40
CA ALA A 88 9.40 3.56 11.27
C ALA A 88 9.68 2.06 11.10
N LEU A 89 8.93 1.19 11.79
CA LEU A 89 9.08 -0.26 11.71
C LEU A 89 8.58 -0.81 10.36
N CYS A 90 7.39 -0.41 9.90
CA CYS A 90 6.90 -0.86 8.61
C CYS A 90 7.77 -0.35 7.46
N ARG A 91 8.31 0.88 7.56
CA ARG A 91 9.29 1.41 6.62
C ARG A 91 10.57 0.57 6.58
N LYS A 92 11.06 0.09 7.73
CA LYS A 92 12.23 -0.81 7.80
C LYS A 92 11.97 -2.12 7.05
N ARG A 93 10.79 -2.74 7.24
CA ARG A 93 10.42 -3.98 6.54
C ARG A 93 10.33 -3.78 5.04
N SER A 94 9.67 -2.71 4.60
CA SER A 94 9.59 -2.34 3.18
C SER A 94 10.95 -2.21 2.50
N LEU A 95 11.92 -1.58 3.18
CA LEU A 95 13.28 -1.43 2.69
C LEU A 95 14.00 -2.77 2.56
N GLN A 96 13.80 -3.68 3.52
CA GLN A 96 14.35 -5.03 3.48
C GLN A 96 13.75 -5.82 2.29
N ASP A 97 12.44 -5.81 2.13
CA ASP A 97 11.77 -6.53 1.03
C ASP A 97 12.21 -5.99 -0.34
N ASN A 98 12.37 -4.66 -0.47
CA ASN A 98 12.90 -4.02 -1.68
C ASN A 98 14.36 -4.43 -1.96
N TYR A 99 15.20 -4.49 -0.93
CA TYR A 99 16.57 -4.96 -1.05
C TYR A 99 16.63 -6.41 -1.54
N PHE A 100 15.84 -7.30 -0.96
CA PHE A 100 15.77 -8.70 -1.39
C PHE A 100 15.24 -8.83 -2.82
N HIS A 101 14.18 -8.09 -3.18
CA HIS A 101 13.65 -8.08 -4.54
C HIS A 101 14.70 -7.68 -5.58
N LYS A 102 15.43 -6.59 -5.34
CA LYS A 102 16.49 -6.11 -6.25
C LYS A 102 17.66 -7.08 -6.32
N SER A 103 18.10 -7.60 -5.18
CA SER A 103 19.18 -8.58 -5.10
C SER A 103 18.83 -9.85 -5.88
N ASN A 104 17.64 -10.40 -5.68
CA ASN A 104 17.15 -11.58 -6.39
C ASN A 104 17.01 -11.31 -7.89
N GLY A 105 16.51 -10.12 -8.27
CA GLY A 105 16.45 -9.68 -9.66
C GLY A 105 17.83 -9.64 -10.32
N ALA A 106 18.82 -9.05 -9.65
CA ALA A 106 20.20 -8.96 -10.15
C ALA A 106 20.81 -10.34 -10.39
N VAL A 107 20.61 -11.29 -9.46
CA VAL A 107 21.05 -12.70 -9.60
C VAL A 107 20.39 -13.35 -10.82
N LYS A 108 19.07 -13.18 -10.98
CA LYS A 108 18.32 -13.72 -12.13
C LYS A 108 18.82 -13.17 -13.46
N HIS A 109 19.04 -11.86 -13.55
CA HIS A 109 19.60 -11.24 -14.76
C HIS A 109 21.02 -11.70 -15.07
N ARG A 110 21.87 -11.87 -14.05
CA ARG A 110 23.22 -12.43 -14.22
C ARG A 110 23.17 -13.85 -14.77
N LYS A 111 22.34 -14.73 -14.20
CA LYS A 111 22.15 -16.11 -14.70
C LYS A 111 21.70 -16.15 -16.15
N ARG A 112 20.70 -15.35 -16.53
CA ARG A 112 20.23 -15.25 -17.93
C ARG A 112 21.33 -14.81 -18.88
N ARG A 113 22.13 -13.81 -18.51
CA ARG A 113 23.27 -13.35 -19.34
C ARG A 113 24.32 -14.44 -19.53
N LEU A 114 24.64 -15.19 -18.49
CA LEU A 114 25.59 -16.31 -18.58
C LEU A 114 25.06 -17.43 -19.48
N GLN A 115 23.77 -17.75 -19.36
CA GLN A 115 23.13 -18.75 -20.22
C GLN A 115 23.13 -18.32 -21.68
N TYR A 116 22.80 -17.06 -21.97
CA TYR A 116 22.86 -16.51 -23.32
C TYR A 116 24.27 -16.55 -23.91
N LYS A 117 25.30 -16.17 -23.13
CA LYS A 117 26.70 -16.29 -23.55
C LYS A 117 27.12 -17.72 -23.84
N LYS A 118 26.64 -18.70 -23.07
CA LYS A 118 26.91 -20.13 -23.33
C LYS A 118 26.28 -20.60 -24.64
N ILE A 119 25.09 -20.11 -24.98
CA ILE A 119 24.42 -20.42 -26.25
C ILE A 119 25.17 -19.79 -27.44
N LEU A 120 25.70 -18.57 -27.28
CA LEU A 120 26.45 -17.88 -28.34
C LEU A 120 27.85 -18.45 -28.59
N ASN A 121 28.44 -19.10 -27.57
CA ASN A 121 29.80 -19.64 -27.64
C ASN A 121 29.83 -21.16 -27.95
N ASN A 122 28.67 -21.78 -28.13
CA ASN A 122 28.48 -23.14 -28.63
C ASN A 122 27.99 -23.08 -30.08
#